data_AF-A0A7X7HC64-F1
#
_entry.id   AF-A0A7X7HC64-F1
#
_cell.length_a   1.000
_cell.length_b   1.000
_cell.length_c   1.000
_cell.angle_alpha   90.00
_cell.angle_beta   90.00
_cell.angle_gamma   90.00
#
_symmetry.space_group_name_H-M   'P 1'
#
loop_
_entity.id
_entity.type
_entity.pdbx_description
1 polymer ?
#
loop_
_entity_poly.entity_id
_entity_poly.type
_entity_poly.pdbx_seq_one_letter_code
_entity_poly.pdbx_strand_id
1 'polypeptide(L)'
;MAKIVCIDDDIDVLETCKLLLTEAGHSVETATTERDGLAKTKEFNPDLIMLDLMMEDITTGFHLAYNFRSDDVMKFKPILMLTSINQKPGANLNPDAEGEFLPVDAFIEKPIRRETLLNSVNALLSLPKEKINVSGRNKVI
;
A
#
# COMPACT_ATOMS: atom_id res chain seq x y z
N MET A 1 -10.62 15.05 -0.83
CA MET A 1 -10.19 14.48 -2.12
C MET A 1 -8.68 14.33 -2.08
N ALA A 2 -8.19 13.12 -2.33
CA ALA A 2 -6.76 12.78 -2.30
C ALA A 2 -6.40 11.99 -3.55
N LYS A 3 -5.12 12.00 -3.92
CA LYS A 3 -4.56 11.22 -5.02
C LYS A 3 -4.03 9.88 -4.50
N ILE A 4 -4.45 8.79 -5.10
CA ILE A 4 -4.07 7.44 -4.67
C ILE A 4 -3.51 6.67 -5.88
N VAL A 5 -2.39 5.97 -5.70
CA VAL A 5 -1.89 5.00 -6.68
C VAL A 5 -2.08 3.61 -6.11
N CYS A 6 -2.71 2.71 -6.86
CA CYS A 6 -2.84 1.29 -6.52
C CYS A 6 -1.94 0.44 -7.42
N ILE A 7 -1.10 -0.40 -6.82
CA ILE A 7 -0.14 -1.26 -7.53
C ILE A 7 -0.43 -2.72 -7.15
N ASP A 8 -0.91 -3.51 -8.10
CA ASP A 8 -1.33 -4.90 -7.91
C ASP A 8 -1.37 -5.58 -9.29
N ASP A 9 -0.87 -6.81 -9.42
CA ASP A 9 -0.91 -7.55 -10.69
C ASP A 9 -2.32 -8.12 -10.99
N ASP A 10 -3.19 -8.19 -9.98
CA ASP A 10 -4.59 -8.58 -10.12
C ASP A 10 -5.47 -7.38 -10.54
N ILE A 11 -5.93 -7.43 -11.80
CA ILE A 11 -6.80 -6.40 -12.40
C ILE A 11 -8.13 -6.27 -11.65
N ASP A 12 -8.69 -7.37 -11.14
CA ASP A 12 -9.98 -7.34 -10.43
C ASP A 12 -9.83 -6.59 -9.09
N VAL A 13 -8.68 -6.75 -8.44
CA VAL A 13 -8.34 -5.97 -7.23
C VAL A 13 -8.19 -4.49 -7.57
N LEU A 14 -7.46 -4.16 -8.64
CA LEU A 14 -7.28 -2.77 -9.07
C LEU A 14 -8.61 -2.08 -9.39
N GLU A 15 -9.48 -2.73 -10.17
CA GLU A 15 -10.80 -2.20 -10.54
C GLU A 15 -11.70 -2.04 -9.30
N THR A 16 -11.67 -3.01 -8.38
CA THR A 16 -12.39 -2.90 -7.11
C THR A 16 -11.91 -1.70 -6.30
N CYS A 17 -10.59 -1.55 -6.11
CA CYS A 17 -10.03 -0.41 -5.38
C CYS A 17 -10.39 0.92 -6.05
N LYS A 18 -10.20 0.99 -7.37
CA LYS A 18 -10.48 2.19 -8.17
C LYS A 18 -11.93 2.62 -8.06
N LEU A 19 -12.86 1.68 -8.20
CA LEU A 19 -14.29 1.94 -8.05
C LEU A 19 -14.60 2.51 -6.65
N LEU A 20 -14.21 1.78 -5.60
CA LEU A 20 -14.55 2.15 -4.22
C LEU A 20 -13.97 3.51 -3.80
N LEU A 21 -12.74 3.80 -4.20
CA LEU A 21 -12.04 5.05 -3.87
C LEU A 21 -12.51 6.24 -4.71
N THR A 22 -12.82 6.02 -6.00
CA THR A 22 -13.38 7.07 -6.86
C THR A 22 -14.78 7.46 -6.39
N GLU A 23 -15.61 6.50 -5.99
CA GLU A 23 -16.92 6.77 -5.37
C GLU A 23 -16.81 7.56 -4.05
N ALA A 24 -15.71 7.39 -3.31
CA ALA A 24 -15.41 8.18 -2.13
C ALA A 24 -14.82 9.57 -2.44
N GLY A 25 -14.67 9.92 -3.72
CA GLY A 25 -14.21 11.23 -4.18
C GLY A 25 -12.69 11.38 -4.24
N HIS A 26 -11.94 10.29 -4.37
CA HIS A 26 -10.49 10.30 -4.61
C HIS A 26 -10.17 10.23 -6.11
N SER A 27 -8.98 10.68 -6.49
CA SER A 27 -8.42 10.46 -7.82
C SER A 27 -7.49 9.26 -7.77
N VAL A 28 -7.70 8.27 -8.62
CA VAL A 28 -7.02 6.97 -8.53
C VAL A 28 -6.33 6.62 -9.83
N GLU A 29 -5.04 6.32 -9.75
CA GLU A 29 -4.25 5.69 -10.81
C GLU A 29 -3.95 4.24 -10.42
N THR A 30 -3.92 3.33 -11.39
CA THR A 30 -3.67 1.91 -11.16
C THR A 30 -2.46 1.44 -11.95
N ALA A 31 -1.68 0.49 -11.45
CA ALA A 31 -0.52 -0.08 -12.12
C ALA A 31 -0.45 -1.59 -11.86
N THR A 32 -0.10 -2.37 -12.88
CA THR A 32 -0.01 -3.83 -12.80
C THR A 32 1.42 -4.36 -12.66
N THR A 33 2.41 -3.47 -12.69
CA THR A 33 3.83 -3.85 -12.62
C THR A 33 4.59 -2.88 -11.73
N GLU A 34 5.72 -3.33 -11.17
CA GLU A 34 6.57 -2.48 -10.32
C GLU A 34 7.05 -1.23 -11.07
N ARG A 35 7.46 -1.41 -12.33
CA ARG A 35 7.97 -0.33 -13.18
C ARG A 35 6.91 0.72 -13.45
N ASP A 36 5.70 0.30 -13.83
CA ASP A 36 4.60 1.22 -14.08
C ASP A 36 4.17 1.92 -12.77
N GLY A 37 4.11 1.17 -11.66
CA GLY A 37 3.79 1.71 -10.34
C GLY A 37 4.77 2.80 -9.89
N LEU A 38 6.08 2.58 -10.06
CA LEU A 38 7.11 3.59 -9.77
C LEU A 38 6.97 4.83 -10.67
N ALA A 39 6.74 4.65 -11.97
CA ALA A 39 6.58 5.74 -12.92
C ALA A 39 5.35 6.60 -12.59
N LYS A 40 4.18 5.96 -12.42
CA LYS A 40 2.93 6.64 -12.07
C LYS A 40 3.00 7.32 -10.72
N THR A 41 3.63 6.70 -9.72
CA THR A 41 3.81 7.35 -8.41
C THR A 41 4.61 8.64 -8.53
N LYS A 42 5.68 8.65 -9.33
CA LYS A 42 6.49 9.86 -9.57
C LYS A 42 5.74 10.95 -10.34
N GLU A 43 5.00 10.58 -11.37
CA GLU A 43 4.26 11.53 -12.20
C GLU A 43 3.01 12.09 -11.49
N PHE A 44 2.24 11.21 -10.85
CA PHE A 44 0.97 11.56 -10.22
C PHE A 44 1.14 12.26 -8.87
N ASN A 45 2.27 11.99 -8.19
CA ASN A 45 2.60 12.46 -6.84
C ASN A 45 1.45 12.22 -5.85
N PRO A 46 1.14 10.95 -5.53
CA PRO A 46 0.00 10.61 -4.70
C PRO A 46 0.15 11.08 -3.25
N ASP A 47 -0.98 11.16 -2.57
CA ASP A 47 -1.07 11.35 -1.13
C ASP A 47 -1.03 10.02 -0.38
N LEU A 48 -1.34 8.90 -1.04
CA LEU A 48 -1.26 7.54 -0.49
C LEU A 48 -0.91 6.53 -1.59
N ILE A 49 -0.07 5.56 -1.25
CA ILE A 49 0.31 4.45 -2.13
C ILE A 49 -0.31 3.17 -1.59
N MET A 50 -1.09 2.47 -2.41
CA MET A 50 -1.57 1.12 -2.13
C MET A 50 -0.75 0.12 -2.92
N LEU A 51 -0.30 -0.93 -2.24
CA LEU A 51 0.66 -1.86 -2.79
C LEU A 51 0.31 -3.28 -2.43
N ASP A 52 0.24 -4.17 -3.42
CA ASP A 52 0.13 -5.58 -3.15
C ASP A 52 1.44 -6.16 -2.62
N LEU A 53 1.31 -7.07 -1.65
CA LEU A 53 2.44 -7.78 -1.08
C LEU A 53 3.04 -8.79 -2.07
N MET A 54 2.19 -9.54 -2.78
CA MET A 54 2.53 -10.73 -3.54
C MET A 54 2.09 -10.60 -5.00
N MET A 55 2.87 -9.86 -5.78
CA MET A 55 2.71 -9.82 -7.23
C MET A 55 3.43 -11.04 -7.86
N GLU A 56 4.49 -10.80 -8.66
CA GLU A 56 5.28 -11.87 -9.26
C GLU A 56 5.94 -12.79 -8.21
N ASP A 57 6.46 -12.21 -7.13
CA ASP A 57 7.09 -12.91 -6.00
C ASP A 57 6.63 -12.35 -4.64
N ILE A 58 6.84 -13.12 -3.57
CA ILE A 58 6.45 -12.74 -2.18
C ILE A 58 7.23 -11.51 -1.66
N THR A 59 8.35 -11.16 -2.28
CA THR A 59 9.22 -10.04 -1.87
C THR A 59 8.97 -8.75 -2.64
N THR A 60 8.22 -8.79 -3.74
CA THR A 60 8.02 -7.65 -4.63
C THR A 60 7.40 -6.44 -3.93
N GLY A 61 6.32 -6.64 -3.17
CA GLY A 61 5.69 -5.57 -2.40
C GLY A 61 6.65 -4.93 -1.40
N PHE A 62 7.56 -5.71 -0.81
CA PHE A 62 8.57 -5.15 0.09
C PHE A 62 9.62 -4.33 -0.64
N HIS A 63 10.12 -4.82 -1.77
CA HIS A 63 11.11 -4.09 -2.56
C HIS A 63 10.58 -2.74 -3.02
N LEU A 64 9.33 -2.69 -3.48
CA LEU A 64 8.66 -1.45 -3.85
C LEU A 64 8.52 -0.49 -2.65
N ALA A 65 8.11 -0.98 -1.48
CA ALA A 65 8.03 -0.14 -0.29
C ALA A 65 9.40 0.46 0.09
N TYR A 66 10.48 -0.34 0.05
CA TYR A 66 11.84 0.15 0.28
C TYR A 66 12.29 1.19 -0.76
N ASN A 67 11.95 1.00 -2.04
CA ASN A 67 12.23 1.98 -3.08
C ASN A 67 11.53 3.31 -2.79
N PHE A 68 10.26 3.29 -2.39
CA PHE A 68 9.55 4.52 -2.00
C PHE A 68 10.15 5.18 -0.77
N ARG A 69 10.59 4.43 0.24
CA ARG A 69 11.28 5.00 1.42
C ARG A 69 12.65 5.59 1.12
N SER A 70 13.30 5.14 0.05
CA SER A 70 14.62 5.65 -0.37
C SER A 70 14.52 6.91 -1.23
N ASP A 71 13.32 7.26 -1.72
CA ASP A 71 13.06 8.45 -2.52
C ASP A 71 12.70 9.64 -1.61
N ASP A 72 13.39 10.77 -1.77
CA ASP A 72 13.22 11.94 -0.89
C ASP A 72 11.81 12.55 -0.90
N VAL A 73 11.09 12.40 -2.01
CA VAL A 73 9.73 12.91 -2.18
C VAL A 73 8.71 11.89 -1.66
N MET A 74 8.94 10.61 -1.92
CA MET A 74 7.98 9.55 -1.60
C MET A 74 8.12 8.98 -0.20
N LYS A 75 9.26 9.14 0.46
CA LYS A 75 9.54 8.46 1.73
C LYS A 75 8.54 8.72 2.84
N PHE A 76 7.85 9.85 2.79
CA PHE A 76 6.84 10.24 3.79
C PHE A 76 5.39 10.06 3.30
N LYS A 77 5.17 9.47 2.14
CA LYS A 77 3.82 9.12 1.69
C LYS A 77 3.37 7.86 2.43
N PRO A 78 2.14 7.80 2.99
CA PRO A 78 1.63 6.60 3.60
C PRO A 78 1.54 5.46 2.58
N ILE A 79 1.95 4.27 2.99
CA ILE A 79 1.90 3.03 2.21
C ILE A 79 0.93 2.07 2.91
N LEU A 80 -0.16 1.74 2.22
CA LEU A 80 -1.12 0.71 2.60
C LEU A 80 -0.82 -0.57 1.84
N MET A 81 -0.48 -1.63 2.54
CA MET A 81 -0.18 -2.91 1.91
C MET A 81 -1.41 -3.80 1.86
N LEU A 82 -1.72 -4.34 0.67
CA LEU A 82 -2.74 -5.35 0.46
C LEU A 82 -2.08 -6.74 0.52
N THR A 83 -2.71 -7.70 1.18
CA THR A 83 -2.10 -9.02 1.34
C THR A 83 -3.11 -10.15 1.29
N SER A 84 -2.73 -11.25 0.61
CA SER A 84 -3.42 -12.55 0.68
C SER A 84 -2.60 -13.58 1.45
N ILE A 85 -1.65 -13.15 2.29
CA ILE A 85 -0.62 -14.06 2.82
C ILE A 85 -1.19 -15.22 3.64
N ASN A 86 -2.23 -14.99 4.44
CA ASN A 86 -2.88 -16.04 5.22
C ASN A 86 -3.60 -17.08 4.33
N GLN A 87 -3.79 -16.80 3.04
CA GLN A 87 -4.33 -17.75 2.08
C GLN A 87 -3.26 -18.71 1.53
N LYS A 88 -1.96 -18.46 1.78
CA LYS A 88 -0.86 -19.37 1.39
C LYS A 88 -0.37 -20.17 2.61
N PRO A 89 -0.51 -21.52 2.61
CA PRO A 89 0.02 -22.35 3.70
C PRO A 89 1.52 -22.16 3.90
N GLY A 90 1.94 -21.81 5.13
CA GLY A 90 3.35 -21.66 5.50
C GLY A 90 3.94 -20.26 5.30
N ALA A 91 3.22 -19.35 4.65
CA ALA A 91 3.54 -17.94 4.64
C ALA A 91 2.74 -17.28 5.78
N ASN A 92 3.34 -17.15 6.96
CA ASN A 92 2.77 -16.34 8.04
C ASN A 92 3.62 -15.07 8.13
N LEU A 93 3.16 -13.95 7.58
CA LEU A 93 3.68 -12.66 8.04
C LEU A 93 2.90 -12.33 9.30
N ASN A 94 3.62 -12.27 10.40
CA ASN A 94 3.11 -11.61 11.58
C ASN A 94 3.75 -10.21 11.57
N PRO A 95 3.05 -9.17 11.09
CA PRO A 95 3.59 -7.81 11.08
C PRO A 95 3.91 -7.28 12.49
N ASP A 96 3.40 -7.96 13.54
CA ASP A 96 3.74 -7.73 14.94
C ASP A 96 4.78 -8.74 15.50
N ALA A 97 5.27 -9.70 14.72
CA ALA A 97 6.37 -10.57 15.17
C ALA A 97 7.65 -9.74 15.26
N GLU A 98 8.27 -9.78 16.44
CA GLU A 98 9.53 -9.12 16.73
C GLU A 98 10.61 -9.54 15.72
N GLY A 99 10.87 -8.70 14.71
CA GLY A 99 12.03 -8.86 13.82
C GLY A 99 11.84 -8.47 12.36
N GLU A 100 10.61 -8.46 11.84
CA GLU A 100 10.38 -8.07 10.44
C GLU A 100 9.98 -6.61 10.35
N PHE A 101 10.98 -5.74 10.18
CA PHE A 101 10.79 -4.31 9.99
C PHE A 101 10.18 -4.04 8.61
N LEU A 102 8.86 -3.85 8.56
CA LEU A 102 8.14 -3.57 7.33
C LEU A 102 7.88 -2.07 7.22
N PRO A 103 8.48 -1.36 6.23
CA PRO A 103 8.37 0.09 6.11
C PRO A 103 7.03 0.55 5.51
N VAL A 104 5.92 -0.04 5.98
CA VAL A 104 4.54 0.26 5.57
C VAL A 104 3.73 0.73 6.77
N ASP A 105 2.62 1.43 6.50
CA ASP A 105 1.86 2.14 7.53
C ASP A 105 0.60 1.41 7.98
N ALA A 106 0.02 0.56 7.11
CA ALA A 106 -1.09 -0.32 7.46
C ALA A 106 -1.14 -1.55 6.53
N PHE A 107 -1.88 -2.58 6.95
CA PHE A 107 -2.21 -3.75 6.12
C PHE A 107 -3.72 -3.91 5.95
N ILE A 108 -4.14 -4.37 4.78
CA ILE A 108 -5.49 -4.93 4.56
C ILE A 108 -5.35 -6.33 3.99
N GLU A 109 -6.01 -7.27 4.66
CA GLU A 109 -6.16 -8.62 4.14
C GLU A 109 -7.24 -8.65 3.04
N LYS A 110 -6.90 -9.26 1.91
CA LYS A 110 -7.85 -9.56 0.83
C LYS A 110 -8.77 -10.71 1.30
N PRO A 111 -10.10 -10.68 1.02
CA PRO A 111 -10.79 -9.81 0.06
C PRO A 111 -11.09 -8.41 0.59
N ILE A 112 -10.99 -7.42 -0.31
CA ILE A 112 -11.15 -6.01 0.03
C ILE A 112 -12.60 -5.68 0.33
N ARG A 113 -12.85 -5.22 1.55
CA ARG A 113 -14.16 -4.73 1.99
C ARG A 113 -14.17 -3.21 1.97
N ARG A 114 -15.23 -2.61 1.44
CA ARG A 114 -15.39 -1.15 1.32
C ARG A 114 -15.10 -0.41 2.63
N GLU A 115 -15.71 -0.83 3.72
CA GLU A 115 -15.56 -0.17 5.02
C GLU A 115 -14.11 -0.21 5.52
N THR A 116 -13.47 -1.39 5.48
CA THR A 116 -12.06 -1.57 5.88
C THR A 116 -11.12 -0.72 5.02
N LEU A 117 -11.34 -0.70 3.70
CA LEU A 117 -10.54 0.09 2.78
C LEU A 117 -10.65 1.58 3.06
N LEU A 118 -11.88 2.11 3.12
CA LEU A 118 -12.11 3.55 3.31
C LEU A 118 -11.66 4.02 4.69
N ASN A 119 -11.87 3.23 5.74
CA ASN A 119 -11.39 3.56 7.08
C ASN A 119 -9.86 3.63 7.15
N SER A 120 -9.17 2.64 6.55
CA SER A 120 -7.71 2.61 6.53
C SER A 120 -7.14 3.78 5.72
N VAL A 121 -7.70 4.06 4.54
CA VAL A 121 -7.30 5.21 3.70
C VAL A 121 -7.49 6.53 4.45
N ASN A 122 -8.64 6.74 5.10
CA ASN A 122 -8.91 7.97 5.86
C ASN A 122 -7.97 8.13 7.06
N ALA A 123 -7.68 7.04 7.78
CA ALA A 123 -6.74 7.05 8.90
C ALA A 123 -5.33 7.41 8.41
N LEU A 124 -4.87 6.78 7.34
CA LEU A 124 -3.54 7.00 6.76
C LEU A 124 -3.36 8.40 6.18
N LEU A 125 -4.37 8.93 5.47
CA LEU A 125 -4.34 10.30 4.94
C LEU A 125 -4.33 11.36 6.06
N SER A 126 -4.77 10.98 7.27
CA SER A 126 -4.74 11.87 8.45
C SER A 126 -3.48 11.70 9.29
N LEU A 127 -2.55 10.80 8.93
CA LEU A 127 -1.34 10.57 9.69
C LEU A 127 -0.39 11.78 9.62
N PRO A 128 0.09 12.28 10.77
CA PRO A 128 1.20 13.22 10.80
C PRO A 128 2.45 12.60 10.15
N LYS A 129 3.22 13.43 9.45
CA LYS A 129 4.46 13.01 8.76
C LYS A 129 5.43 12.25 9.68
N GLU A 130 5.49 12.61 10.95
CA GLU A 130 6.36 12.03 11.98
C GLU A 130 5.93 10.63 12.40
N LYS A 131 4.69 10.24 12.12
CA LYS A 131 4.14 8.91 12.41
C LYS A 131 4.32 7.94 11.26
N ILE A 132 4.63 8.42 10.05
CA ILE A 132 4.88 7.57 8.87
C ILE A 132 6.04 6.62 9.15
N ASN A 133 5.82 5.33 8.90
CA ASN A 133 6.72 4.23 9.23
C ASN A 133 7.86 4.09 8.22
N VAL A 134 8.67 5.14 8.06
CA VAL A 134 9.80 5.16 7.12
C VAL A 134 10.85 4.10 7.46
N SER A 135 11.08 3.85 8.75
CA SER A 135 12.12 2.94 9.22
C SER A 135 11.68 1.48 9.38
N GLY A 136 10.38 1.19 9.21
CA GLY A 136 9.78 -0.11 9.51
C GLY A 136 9.71 -0.44 11.01
N ARG A 137 10.07 0.49 11.91
CA ARG A 137 10.13 0.30 13.36
C ARG A 137 8.90 0.82 14.11
N ASN A 138 8.04 1.58 13.44
CA ASN A 138 6.80 2.04 14.04
C ASN A 138 5.76 0.93 13.98
N LYS A 139 4.85 0.93 14.94
CA LYS A 139 3.71 0.02 14.91
C LYS A 139 2.86 0.30 13.67
N VAL A 140 2.61 -0.74 12.90
CA VAL A 140 1.70 -0.71 11.76
C VAL A 140 0.26 -0.65 12.28
N ILE A 141 -0.56 0.20 11.66
CA ILE A 141 -1.94 0.47 12.10
C ILE A 141 -2.91 -0.53 11.46
#